data_AF-A0A2J0N3A9-F1
#
_entry.id   AF-A0A2J0N3A9-F1
#
_cell.length_a   1.000
_cell.length_b   1.000
_cell.length_c   1.000
_cell.angle_alpha   90.00
_cell.angle_beta   90.00
_cell.angle_gamma   90.00
#
_symmetry.space_group_name_H-M   'P 1'
#
loop_
_entity.id
_entity.type
_entity.pdbx_description
1 polymer ?
#
loop_
_entity_poly.entity_id
_entity_poly.type
_entity_poly.pdbx_seq_one_letter_code
_entity_poly.pdbx_strand_id
1 'polypeptide(L)' 'ELGLSYINHNVPFDQDKRDAVEKISAQRAVPVLVDPNTDTIIADDDDKAVAYLKKQYG' A
#
# COMPACT_ATOMS: atom_id res chain seq x y z
N GLU A 1 16.03 -3.28 6.67
CA GLU A 1 14.61 -3.47 7.03
C GLU A 1 14.27 -2.58 8.21
N LEU A 2 13.01 -2.17 8.38
CA LEU A 2 12.59 -1.20 9.41
C LEU A 2 12.05 -1.83 10.72
N GLY A 3 11.94 -3.16 10.79
CA GLY A 3 11.43 -3.86 11.99
C GLY A 3 9.96 -3.56 12.33
N LEU A 4 9.20 -2.99 11.39
CA LEU A 4 7.79 -2.64 11.58
C LEU A 4 6.91 -3.88 11.49
N SER A 5 5.92 -3.95 12.38
CA SER A 5 4.80 -4.87 12.20
C SER A 5 3.86 -4.32 11.13
N TYR A 6 3.48 -5.16 10.18
CA TYR A 6 2.56 -4.82 9.11
C TYR A 6 1.63 -5.98 8.82
N ILE A 7 0.46 -5.68 8.23
CA ILE A 7 -0.49 -6.68 7.76
C ILE A 7 -0.32 -6.79 6.25
N ASN A 8 0.03 -7.98 5.76
CA ASN A 8 0.03 -8.24 4.33
C ASN A 8 -1.38 -8.64 3.87
N HIS A 9 -1.95 -7.88 2.94
CA HIS A 9 -3.21 -8.21 2.28
C HIS A 9 -2.95 -8.69 0.86
N ASN A 10 -3.03 -10.01 0.67
CA ASN A 10 -2.97 -10.61 -0.66
C ASN A 10 -4.26 -10.31 -1.44
N VAL A 11 -4.11 -10.00 -2.73
CA VAL A 11 -5.22 -9.73 -3.63
C VAL A 11 -5.25 -10.75 -4.77
N PRO A 12 -6.39 -10.91 -5.47
CA PRO A 12 -6.44 -11.77 -6.65
C PRO A 12 -5.38 -11.40 -7.69
N PHE A 13 -4.82 -12.41 -8.35
CA PHE A 13 -3.88 -12.23 -9.45
C PHE A 13 -4.53 -11.40 -10.58
N ASP A 14 -5.76 -11.78 -10.93
CA ASP A 14 -6.62 -11.08 -11.88
C ASP A 14 -6.94 -9.66 -11.39
N GLN A 15 -6.42 -8.65 -12.08
CA GLN A 15 -6.56 -7.25 -11.73
C GLN A 15 -8.03 -6.82 -11.71
N ASP A 16 -8.86 -7.41 -12.56
CA ASP A 16 -10.28 -7.06 -12.65
C ASP A 16 -11.10 -7.54 -11.45
N LYS A 17 -10.49 -8.34 -10.56
CA LYS A 17 -11.10 -8.84 -9.33
C LYS A 17 -10.60 -8.14 -8.07
N ARG A 18 -9.79 -7.08 -8.19
CA ARG A 18 -9.17 -6.36 -7.06
C ARG A 18 -10.07 -5.25 -6.52
N ASP A 19 -11.35 -5.55 -6.28
CA ASP A 19 -12.35 -4.56 -5.84
C ASP A 19 -11.97 -3.87 -4.52
N ALA A 20 -11.26 -4.57 -3.62
CA ALA A 20 -10.79 -3.99 -2.36
C ALA A 20 -9.73 -2.90 -2.58
N VAL A 21 -8.85 -3.08 -3.57
CA VAL A 21 -7.82 -2.09 -3.92
C VAL A 21 -8.48 -0.86 -4.50
N GLU A 22 -9.39 -1.05 -5.45
CA GLU A 22 -10.13 0.04 -6.10
C GLU A 22 -10.91 0.90 -5.10
N LYS A 23 -11.56 0.28 -4.11
CA LYS A 23 -12.29 1.00 -3.06
C LYS A 23 -11.40 1.92 -2.22
N ILE A 24 -10.11 1.60 -2.09
CA ILE A 24 -9.18 2.32 -1.20
C ILE A 24 -8.33 3.32 -1.99
N SER A 25 -7.85 2.95 -3.17
CA SER A 25 -6.91 3.75 -3.96
C SER A 25 -7.48 4.34 -5.24
N ALA A 26 -8.78 4.13 -5.51
CA ALA A 26 -9.47 4.49 -6.75
C ALA A 26 -8.87 3.84 -8.02
N GLN A 27 -8.05 2.80 -7.85
CA GLN A 27 -7.36 2.10 -8.94
C GLN A 27 -7.05 0.64 -8.53
N ARG A 28 -6.68 -0.25 -9.46
CA ARG A 28 -6.57 -1.72 -9.22
C ARG A 28 -5.12 -2.27 -9.27
N ALA A 29 -4.15 -1.44 -9.59
CA ALA A 29 -2.73 -1.77 -9.56
C ALA A 29 -2.22 -1.89 -8.13
N VAL A 30 -1.18 -2.70 -8.00
CA VAL A 30 -0.48 -2.99 -6.74
C VAL A 30 1.01 -2.75 -6.98
N PRO A 31 1.77 -2.36 -5.94
CA PRO A 31 1.38 -2.30 -4.53
C PRO A 31 0.55 -1.07 -4.14
N VAL A 32 -0.12 -1.20 -2.99
CA VAL A 32 -0.77 -0.08 -2.28
C VAL A 32 -0.34 -0.14 -0.82
N LEU A 33 0.22 0.95 -0.33
CA LEU A 33 0.49 1.19 1.07
C LEU A 33 -0.68 1.97 1.68
N VAL A 34 -1.19 1.46 2.80
CA VAL A 34 -2.16 2.16 3.64
C VAL A 34 -1.52 2.31 5.01
N ASP A 35 -1.33 3.56 5.45
CA ASP A 35 -0.88 3.87 6.80
C ASP A 35 -2.01 4.55 7.59
N PRO A 36 -2.68 3.81 8.50
CA PRO A 36 -3.76 4.34 9.31
C PRO A 36 -3.28 5.29 10.42
N ASN A 37 -1.97 5.34 10.74
CA ASN A 37 -1.47 6.25 11.78
C ASN A 37 -1.40 7.71 11.30
N THR A 38 -1.37 7.90 9.98
CA THR A 38 -1.20 9.21 9.34
C THR A 38 -2.26 9.47 8.27
N ASP A 39 -3.27 8.59 8.15
CA ASP A 39 -4.27 8.58 7.09
C ASP A 39 -3.66 8.68 5.67
N THR A 40 -2.49 8.07 5.47
CA THR A 40 -1.76 8.12 4.20
C THR A 40 -2.05 6.89 3.34
N ILE A 41 -2.34 7.13 2.07
CA ILE A 41 -2.48 6.09 1.05
C ILE A 41 -1.50 6.40 -0.09
N ILE A 42 -0.63 5.44 -0.42
CA ILE A 42 0.29 5.51 -1.56
C ILE A 42 -0.01 4.33 -2.46
N ALA A 43 -0.39 4.60 -3.70
CA ALA A 43 -0.83 3.59 -4.64
C ALA A 43 0.03 3.62 -5.90
N ASP A 44 0.39 2.43 -6.39
CA ASP A 44 1.11 2.22 -7.66
C ASP A 44 2.47 2.94 -7.74
N ASP A 45 3.18 3.03 -6.60
CA ASP A 45 4.48 3.69 -6.50
C ASP A 45 5.30 3.12 -5.34
N ASP A 46 6.06 2.05 -5.63
CA ASP A 46 6.92 1.33 -4.68
C ASP A 46 7.99 2.25 -4.10
N ASP A 47 8.65 3.03 -4.95
CA ASP A 47 9.76 3.90 -4.54
C ASP A 47 9.27 4.97 -3.57
N LYS A 48 8.12 5.58 -3.86
CA LYS A 48 7.48 6.54 -2.96
C LYS A 48 7.01 5.90 -1.67
N ALA A 49 6.44 4.69 -1.71
CA ALA A 49 6.03 3.97 -0.51
C ALA A 49 7.23 3.65 0.39
N VAL A 50 8.34 3.17 -0.18
CA VAL A 50 9.58 2.89 0.56
C VAL A 50 10.19 4.18 1.11
N ALA A 51 10.27 5.24 0.31
CA ALA A 51 10.80 6.54 0.75
C ALA A 51 9.97 7.14 1.89
N TYR A 52 8.64 7.05 1.79
CA TYR A 52 7.71 7.47 2.81
C TYR A 52 7.92 6.69 4.12
N LEU A 53 7.96 5.35 4.07
CA LEU A 53 8.15 4.51 5.25
C LEU A 53 9.48 4.79 5.95
N LYS A 54 10.57 4.95 5.18
CA LYS A 54 11.88 5.32 5.73
C LYS A 54 11.87 6.70 6.38
N LYS A 55 11.17 7.68 5.78
CA LYS A 55 11.07 9.03 6.33
C LYS A 55 10.22 9.07 7.61
N GLN A 56 9.15 8.31 7.65
CA GLN A 56 8.16 8.36 8.73
C GLN A 56 8.54 7.47 9.92
N TYR A 57 9.17 6.32 9.67
CA TYR A 57 9.38 5.25 10.65
C TYR A 57 10.81 4.70 10.71
N GLY A 58 11.71 5.18 9.86
CA GLY A 58 13.11 4.75 9.82
C GLY A 58 14.06 5.56 10.68
#